data_AF-A0A173XFV6-F1
#
_entry.id   AF-A0A173XFV6-F1
#
_cell.length_a   1.000
_cell.length_b   1.000
_cell.length_c   1.000
_cell.angle_alpha   90.00
_cell.angle_beta   90.00
_cell.angle_gamma   90.00
#
_symmetry.space_group_name_H-M   'P 1'
#
loop_
_entity.id
_entity.type
_entity.pdbx_description
1 polymer ?
#
loop_
_entity_poly.entity_id
_entity_poly.type
_entity_poly.pdbx_seq_one_letter_code
_entity_poly.pdbx_strand_id
1 'polypeptide(L)'
;MKKIICILGTMLAALLLMACNSLSFSGSRMGNDSQLIMKYSIFNTRDSQYFEMDQGDVIDADIVSDSGKLSVTVQSEDGETVYENEDVPTGTFQIEIKKKGIYKIKVTGKKAKGSLSFIKSTEQDTLEANLAALSNSYYEGQSSRAYQMLQKSIFKKLLLNGWLDEISGMENARWNYDTFTKYTVLDRDQVPDEDQGELYCCTFSADNDRCGYIVISYSGDGLSKIRAVETPYLYDFLSERDQIKKKLETSGVDLSTASARRAEALGEDGSDPAEGISFTDSKGNHYFYSFS
;
A
#
# COMPACT_ATOMS: atom_id res chain seq x y z
N MET A 1 16.34 50.08 61.10
CA MET A 1 15.70 48.77 60.88
C MET A 1 14.66 48.74 59.74
N LYS A 2 13.90 49.83 59.48
CA LYS A 2 12.93 49.88 58.35
C LYS A 2 13.52 49.77 56.93
N LYS A 3 14.76 50.23 56.70
CA LYS A 3 15.42 50.17 55.38
C LYS A 3 15.93 48.78 54.99
N ILE A 4 16.26 47.92 55.96
CA ILE A 4 16.75 46.55 55.71
C ILE A 4 15.58 45.60 55.38
N ILE A 5 14.42 45.83 56.00
CA ILE A 5 13.20 45.04 55.75
C ILE A 5 12.66 45.27 54.32
N CYS A 6 12.79 46.48 53.78
CA CYS A 6 12.39 46.77 52.39
C CYS A 6 13.31 46.13 51.34
N ILE A 7 14.61 45.97 51.62
CA ILE A 7 15.58 45.38 50.66
C ILE A 7 15.47 43.85 50.67
N LEU A 8 15.13 43.23 51.80
CA LEU A 8 14.94 41.79 51.91
C LEU A 8 13.63 41.32 51.25
N GLY A 9 12.57 42.16 51.29
CA GLY A 9 11.29 41.87 50.64
C GLY A 9 11.34 41.95 49.10
N THR A 10 12.13 42.86 48.53
CA THR A 10 12.30 42.97 47.08
C THR A 10 13.22 41.90 46.50
N MET A 11 14.22 41.43 47.27
CA MET A 11 15.10 40.33 46.86
C MET A 11 14.38 38.97 46.87
N LEU A 12 13.39 38.76 47.77
CA LEU A 12 12.56 37.56 47.79
C LEU A 12 11.50 37.54 46.66
N ALA A 13 11.00 38.71 46.25
CA ALA A 13 10.09 38.83 45.09
C ALA A 13 10.81 38.60 43.75
N ALA A 14 12.10 38.93 43.64
CA ALA A 14 12.90 38.66 42.45
C ALA A 14 13.25 37.17 42.27
N LEU A 15 13.31 36.37 43.35
CA LEU A 15 13.50 34.92 43.27
C LEU A 15 12.22 34.15 42.88
N LEU A 16 11.03 34.74 43.04
CA LEU A 16 9.76 34.09 42.68
C LEU A 16 9.42 34.15 41.18
N LEU A 17 10.23 34.85 40.36
CA LEU A 17 10.04 34.93 38.91
C LEU A 17 10.76 33.81 38.11
N MET A 18 11.47 32.89 38.77
CA MET A 18 12.17 31.78 38.09
C MET A 18 11.37 30.47 38.02
N ALA A 19 10.05 30.52 38.20
CA ALA A 19 9.17 29.35 38.08
C ALA A 19 8.18 29.49 36.91
N CYS A 20 8.70 29.64 35.69
CA CYS A 20 7.97 29.33 34.46
C CYS A 20 8.63 28.14 33.72
N ASN A 21 9.06 27.12 34.46
CA ASN A 21 9.41 25.82 33.87
C ASN A 21 8.14 24.96 33.71
N SER A 22 7.11 25.49 33.04
CA SER A 22 6.05 24.60 32.54
C SER A 22 6.69 23.64 31.56
N LEU A 23 6.63 22.34 31.83
CA LEU A 23 7.17 21.30 30.96
C LEU A 23 6.66 21.53 29.53
N SER A 24 7.55 21.91 28.63
CA SER A 24 7.19 22.36 27.29
C SER A 24 7.14 21.20 26.28
N PHE A 25 7.81 20.08 26.59
CA PHE A 25 7.75 18.84 25.85
C PHE A 25 7.90 17.63 26.78
N SER A 26 7.06 16.63 26.59
CA SER A 26 7.14 15.31 27.23
C SER A 26 6.71 14.25 26.21
N GLY A 27 7.65 13.40 25.80
CA GLY A 27 7.42 12.47 24.70
C GLY A 27 8.70 11.86 24.14
N SER A 28 8.58 11.16 23.02
CA SER A 28 9.67 10.70 22.17
C SER A 28 9.77 11.53 20.89
N ARG A 29 10.99 11.67 20.40
CA ARG A 29 11.32 12.34 19.13
C ARG A 29 12.37 11.51 18.40
N MET A 30 12.12 11.22 17.13
CA MET A 30 13.08 10.67 16.19
C MET A 30 13.06 11.58 14.96
N GLY A 31 14.24 12.02 14.50
CA GLY A 31 14.31 12.86 13.31
C GLY A 31 15.66 12.79 12.62
N ASN A 32 15.64 12.77 11.29
CA ASN A 32 16.81 12.79 10.40
C ASN A 32 16.44 13.52 9.09
N ASP A 33 17.24 13.36 8.04
CA ASP A 33 17.05 13.95 6.70
C ASP A 33 15.84 13.44 5.92
N SER A 34 15.12 12.44 6.43
CA SER A 34 14.04 11.74 5.74
C SER A 34 12.83 11.47 6.63
N GLN A 35 12.90 11.73 7.95
CA GLN A 35 11.76 11.54 8.85
C GLN A 35 11.74 12.51 10.02
N LEU A 36 10.53 12.79 10.52
CA LEU A 36 10.25 13.42 11.81
C LEU A 36 9.08 12.67 12.45
N ILE A 37 9.37 11.85 13.44
CA ILE A 37 8.39 11.05 14.18
C ILE A 37 8.40 11.50 15.63
N MET A 38 7.25 11.91 16.14
CA MET A 38 7.10 12.34 17.52
C MET A 38 5.84 11.75 18.14
N LYS A 39 5.94 11.33 19.40
CA LYS A 39 4.80 10.97 20.25
C LYS A 39 4.91 11.72 21.55
N TYR A 40 3.87 12.45 21.94
CA TYR A 40 3.94 13.37 23.05
C TYR A 40 2.68 13.38 23.90
N SER A 41 2.87 13.36 25.22
CA SER A 41 1.84 13.62 26.21
C SER A 41 1.66 15.13 26.46
N ILE A 42 2.73 15.91 26.25
CA ILE A 42 2.73 17.37 26.30
C ILE A 42 3.64 17.90 25.18
N PHE A 43 3.09 18.71 24.29
CA PHE A 43 3.85 19.52 23.34
C PHE A 43 3.31 20.95 23.33
N ASN A 44 4.06 21.85 23.95
CA ASN A 44 3.74 23.26 24.15
C ASN A 44 4.93 24.15 23.75
N THR A 45 5.63 23.74 22.70
CA THR A 45 6.82 24.39 22.14
C THR A 45 6.85 24.22 20.63
N ARG A 46 7.97 24.54 19.99
CA ARG A 46 8.23 24.31 18.57
C ARG A 46 9.39 23.35 18.38
N ASP A 47 9.28 22.50 17.36
CA ASP A 47 10.37 21.66 16.83
C ASP A 47 10.54 21.92 15.33
N SER A 48 11.68 21.54 14.78
CA SER A 48 11.92 21.57 13.35
C SER A 48 12.86 20.45 12.91
N GLN A 49 12.64 19.95 11.70
CA GLN A 49 13.49 18.97 11.04
C GLN A 49 13.72 19.40 9.59
N TYR A 50 14.92 19.16 9.07
CA TYR A 50 15.26 19.46 7.68
C TYR A 50 15.27 18.16 6.89
N PHE A 51 14.58 18.14 5.76
CA PHE A 51 14.58 17.04 4.81
C PHE A 51 15.34 17.42 3.55
N GLU A 52 16.13 16.50 3.03
CA GLU A 52 16.77 16.63 1.72
C GLU A 52 15.86 15.98 0.67
N MET A 53 15.30 16.79 -0.24
CA MET A 53 14.26 16.34 -1.16
C MET A 53 14.68 16.56 -2.60
N ASP A 54 14.41 15.59 -3.46
CA ASP A 54 14.46 15.71 -4.91
C ASP A 54 13.11 16.18 -5.45
N GLN A 55 13.10 16.66 -6.70
CA GLN A 55 11.86 16.98 -7.39
C GLN A 55 11.05 15.69 -7.61
N GLY A 56 9.76 15.71 -7.24
CA GLY A 56 8.86 14.56 -7.33
C GLY A 56 8.73 13.78 -6.02
N ASP A 57 9.65 13.96 -5.07
CA ASP A 57 9.52 13.38 -3.74
C ASP A 57 8.24 13.89 -3.03
N VAL A 58 7.72 13.09 -2.11
CA VAL A 58 6.53 13.37 -1.34
C VAL A 58 6.87 13.32 0.15
N ILE A 59 6.23 14.17 0.96
CA ILE A 59 6.21 14.02 2.41
C ILE A 59 4.88 13.40 2.81
N ASP A 60 4.91 12.14 3.24
CA ASP A 60 3.77 11.47 3.86
C ASP A 60 3.63 11.94 5.31
N ALA A 61 2.47 12.53 5.61
CA ALA A 61 2.13 13.01 6.94
C ALA A 61 1.02 12.16 7.56
N ASP A 62 1.25 11.70 8.80
CA ASP A 62 0.24 11.07 9.66
C ASP A 62 0.22 11.79 11.01
N ILE A 63 -0.94 12.32 11.39
CA ILE A 63 -1.13 13.12 12.59
C ILE A 63 -2.26 12.54 13.42
N VAL A 64 -2.00 12.43 14.72
CA VAL A 64 -3.00 12.12 15.75
C VAL A 64 -3.04 13.29 16.72
N SER A 65 -4.19 13.96 16.80
CA SER A 65 -4.47 15.07 17.71
C SER A 65 -5.49 14.63 18.76
N ASP A 66 -5.00 14.26 19.95
CA ASP A 66 -5.86 13.87 21.08
C ASP A 66 -6.46 15.09 21.79
N SER A 67 -5.64 16.14 21.96
CA SER A 67 -6.03 17.41 22.59
C SER A 67 -5.02 18.51 22.31
N GLY A 68 -5.39 19.76 22.61
CA GLY A 68 -4.58 20.95 22.33
C GLY A 68 -4.60 21.29 20.84
N LYS A 69 -3.59 22.02 20.37
CA LYS A 69 -3.47 22.41 18.96
C LYS A 69 -2.07 22.13 18.43
N LEU A 70 -2.00 21.64 17.19
CA LEU A 70 -0.75 21.48 16.45
C LEU A 70 -0.79 22.36 15.20
N SER A 71 0.27 23.12 14.96
CA SER A 71 0.45 23.87 13.71
C SER A 71 1.68 23.33 12.98
N VAL A 72 1.58 23.20 11.66
CA VAL A 72 2.63 22.66 10.80
C VAL A 72 2.93 23.66 9.69
N THR A 73 4.21 23.88 9.42
CA THR A 73 4.70 24.63 8.25
C THR A 73 5.80 23.82 7.59
N VAL A 74 5.77 23.71 6.27
CA VAL A 74 6.86 23.16 5.46
C VAL A 74 7.33 24.25 4.51
N GLN A 75 8.62 24.57 4.57
CA GLN A 75 9.21 25.70 3.85
C GLN A 75 10.49 25.27 3.16
N SER A 76 10.70 25.67 1.90
CA SER A 76 11.97 25.47 1.19
C SER A 76 13.07 26.38 1.78
N GLU A 77 14.33 26.09 1.44
CA GLU A 77 15.47 26.94 1.80
C GLU A 77 15.37 28.39 1.28
N ASP A 78 14.69 28.58 0.13
CA ASP A 78 14.42 29.90 -0.45
C ASP A 78 13.32 30.67 0.30
N GLY A 79 12.69 30.06 1.30
CA GLY A 79 11.61 30.66 2.08
C GLY A 79 10.21 30.46 1.48
N GLU A 80 10.07 29.68 0.40
CA GLU A 80 8.77 29.35 -0.18
C GLU A 80 8.02 28.37 0.74
N THR A 81 6.85 28.77 1.26
CA THR A 81 6.00 27.88 2.05
C THR A 81 5.22 26.96 1.11
N VAL A 82 5.48 25.66 1.19
CA VAL A 82 4.80 24.65 0.36
C VAL A 82 3.61 24.01 1.08
N TYR A 83 3.57 24.08 2.41
CA TYR A 83 2.42 23.66 3.20
C TYR A 83 2.34 24.47 4.50
N GLU A 84 1.13 24.89 4.87
CA GLU A 84 0.86 25.53 6.15
C GLU A 84 -0.55 25.19 6.62
N ASN A 85 -0.66 24.75 7.87
CA ASN A 85 -1.95 24.50 8.49
C ASN A 85 -1.86 24.79 10.00
N GLU A 86 -2.76 25.66 10.46
CA GLU A 86 -2.94 25.96 11.87
C GLU A 86 -4.05 25.07 12.44
N ASP A 87 -3.75 24.36 13.54
CA ASP A 87 -4.71 23.47 14.20
C ASP A 87 -5.06 22.24 13.34
N VAL A 88 -4.01 21.54 12.90
CA VAL A 88 -4.11 20.39 12.01
C VAL A 88 -4.91 19.26 12.70
N PRO A 89 -6.00 18.76 12.08
CA PRO A 89 -6.78 17.67 12.65
C PRO A 89 -6.03 16.33 12.56
N THR A 90 -6.56 15.31 13.24
CA THR A 90 -6.14 13.93 13.04
C THR A 90 -6.42 13.49 11.60
N GLY A 91 -5.44 12.86 10.96
CA GLY A 91 -5.57 12.33 9.60
C GLY A 91 -4.23 12.15 8.90
N THR A 92 -4.31 11.61 7.68
CA THR A 92 -3.17 11.43 6.78
C THR A 92 -3.29 12.32 5.56
N PHE A 93 -2.15 12.82 5.06
CA PHE A 93 -2.09 13.62 3.83
C PHE A 93 -0.68 13.61 3.25
N GLN A 94 -0.57 14.09 2.00
CA GLN A 94 0.69 14.14 1.25
C GLN A 94 1.05 15.58 0.87
N ILE A 95 2.35 15.88 0.86
CA ILE A 95 2.89 17.16 0.41
C ILE A 95 3.89 16.89 -0.73
N GLU A 96 3.53 17.27 -1.94
CA GLU A 96 4.37 17.08 -3.14
C GLU A 96 5.51 18.11 -3.20
N ILE A 97 6.73 17.66 -3.48
CA ILE A 97 7.90 18.52 -3.66
C ILE A 97 8.13 18.82 -5.14
N LYS A 98 7.92 20.09 -5.50
CA LYS A 98 8.02 20.56 -6.90
C LYS A 98 9.44 20.93 -7.34
N LYS A 99 10.35 21.15 -6.38
CA LYS A 99 11.73 21.57 -6.64
C LYS A 99 12.66 20.85 -5.69
N LYS A 100 13.76 20.32 -6.22
CA LYS A 100 14.87 19.80 -5.41
C LYS A 100 15.37 20.87 -4.44
N GLY A 101 15.65 20.49 -3.21
CA GLY A 101 16.21 21.39 -2.21
C GLY A 101 16.04 20.87 -0.79
N ILE A 102 16.46 21.70 0.18
CA ILE A 102 16.28 21.41 1.61
C ILE A 102 14.96 22.02 2.08
N TYR A 103 14.13 21.20 2.73
CA TYR A 103 12.84 21.62 3.26
C TYR A 103 12.84 21.57 4.78
N LYS A 104 12.46 22.68 5.40
CA LYS A 104 12.27 22.78 6.84
C LYS A 104 10.83 22.47 7.19
N ILE A 105 10.63 21.34 7.87
CA ILE A 105 9.38 21.00 8.55
C ILE A 105 9.44 21.64 9.93
N LYS A 106 8.45 22.45 10.26
CA LYS A 106 8.34 23.16 11.52
C LYS A 106 6.99 22.85 12.14
N VAL A 107 7.02 22.33 13.35
CA VAL A 107 5.82 21.95 14.11
C VAL A 107 5.74 22.77 15.39
N THR A 108 4.57 23.31 15.71
CA THR A 108 4.34 24.11 16.91
C THR A 108 3.14 23.57 17.67
N GLY A 109 3.36 23.12 18.90
CA GLY A 109 2.31 22.64 19.80
C GLY A 109 1.84 23.73 20.76
N LYS A 110 0.53 23.75 21.03
CA LYS A 110 -0.09 24.54 22.11
C LYS A 110 -0.87 23.57 22.99
N LYS A 111 -0.24 23.14 24.10
CA LYS A 111 -0.74 22.09 25.01
C LYS A 111 -1.18 20.82 24.26
N ALA A 112 -0.48 20.48 23.18
CA ALA A 112 -0.85 19.37 22.30
C ALA A 112 -0.53 18.02 22.93
N LYS A 113 -1.37 17.03 22.65
CA LYS A 113 -1.18 15.61 22.97
C LYS A 113 -1.50 14.77 21.74
N GLY A 114 -0.69 13.75 21.49
CA GLY A 114 -0.89 12.81 20.39
C GLY A 114 0.43 12.40 19.74
N SER A 115 0.43 12.31 18.41
CA SER A 115 1.62 11.97 17.63
C SER A 115 1.62 12.64 16.26
N LEU A 116 2.80 12.74 15.66
CA LEU A 116 2.98 13.09 14.26
C LEU A 116 4.07 12.21 13.66
N SER A 117 3.95 11.97 12.37
CA SER A 117 4.94 11.33 11.52
C SER A 117 4.98 12.08 10.20
N PHE A 118 6.14 12.63 9.86
CA PHE A 118 6.45 13.10 8.51
C PHE A 118 7.54 12.20 7.98
N ILE A 119 7.34 11.57 6.83
CA ILE A 119 8.31 10.66 6.22
C ILE A 119 8.47 11.04 4.75
N LYS A 120 9.71 11.15 4.30
CA LYS A 120 10.06 11.29 2.90
C LYS A 120 9.75 9.97 2.19
N SER A 121 8.97 10.06 1.13
CA SER A 121 8.69 8.97 0.19
C SER A 121 9.10 9.43 -1.21
N THR A 122 9.79 8.57 -1.95
CA THR A 122 10.14 8.85 -3.35
C THR A 122 9.02 8.44 -4.29
N GLU A 123 9.04 8.91 -5.53
CA GLU A 123 8.14 8.40 -6.58
C GLU A 123 8.28 6.87 -6.74
N GLN A 124 9.50 6.37 -6.61
CA GLN A 124 9.78 4.94 -6.67
C GLN A 124 9.18 4.20 -5.47
N ASP A 125 9.28 4.72 -4.24
CA ASP A 125 8.64 4.11 -3.05
C ASP A 125 7.11 4.06 -3.21
N THR A 126 6.53 5.15 -3.72
CA THR A 126 5.08 5.24 -3.99
C THR A 126 4.65 4.22 -5.04
N LEU A 127 5.44 4.08 -6.12
CA LEU A 127 5.17 3.10 -7.17
C LEU A 127 5.26 1.65 -6.65
N GLU A 128 6.27 1.35 -5.83
CA GLU A 128 6.42 0.01 -5.23
C GLU A 128 5.28 -0.30 -4.25
N ALA A 129 4.82 0.68 -3.47
CA ALA A 129 3.65 0.54 -2.60
C ALA A 129 2.37 0.26 -3.41
N ASN A 130 2.15 0.98 -4.50
CA ASN A 130 1.01 0.76 -5.39
C ASN A 130 1.08 -0.64 -6.05
N LEU A 131 2.25 -1.07 -6.52
CA LEU A 131 2.43 -2.43 -7.05
C LEU A 131 2.18 -3.50 -6.00
N ALA A 132 2.55 -3.27 -4.74
CA ALA A 132 2.24 -4.18 -3.64
C ALA A 132 0.73 -4.25 -3.36
N ALA A 133 0.03 -3.11 -3.40
CA ALA A 133 -1.43 -3.09 -3.27
C ALA A 133 -2.13 -3.85 -4.40
N LEU A 134 -1.66 -3.68 -5.64
CA LEU A 134 -2.13 -4.45 -6.79
C LEU A 134 -1.90 -5.95 -6.59
N SER A 135 -0.68 -6.34 -6.21
CA SER A 135 -0.34 -7.73 -5.88
C SER A 135 -1.28 -8.31 -4.81
N ASN A 136 -1.57 -7.55 -3.74
CA ASN A 136 -2.46 -8.01 -2.67
C ASN A 136 -3.90 -8.24 -3.17
N SER A 137 -4.44 -7.32 -3.98
CA SER A 137 -5.76 -7.50 -4.58
C SER A 137 -5.81 -8.67 -5.57
N TYR A 138 -4.72 -8.88 -6.33
CA TYR A 138 -4.59 -10.04 -7.21
C TYR A 138 -4.63 -11.35 -6.41
N TYR A 139 -3.93 -11.44 -5.28
CA TYR A 139 -3.89 -12.66 -4.45
C TYR A 139 -4.99 -12.75 -3.38
N GLU A 140 -6.03 -11.90 -3.42
CA GLU A 140 -7.10 -11.87 -2.41
C GLU A 140 -7.76 -13.25 -2.21
N GLY A 141 -7.81 -14.06 -3.27
CA GLY A 141 -8.33 -15.43 -3.25
C GLY A 141 -7.72 -16.35 -2.18
N GLN A 142 -6.50 -16.07 -1.71
CA GLN A 142 -5.85 -16.86 -0.64
C GLN A 142 -6.53 -16.72 0.72
N SER A 143 -7.33 -15.69 0.93
CA SER A 143 -8.14 -15.52 2.14
C SER A 143 -9.47 -16.29 2.10
N SER A 144 -9.82 -16.87 0.93
CA SER A 144 -11.13 -17.47 0.68
C SER A 144 -11.34 -18.84 1.36
N ARG A 145 -12.61 -19.23 1.49
CA ARG A 145 -12.98 -20.60 1.86
C ARG A 145 -12.57 -21.63 0.81
N ALA A 146 -12.55 -21.24 -0.47
CA ALA A 146 -12.09 -22.09 -1.55
C ALA A 146 -10.62 -22.47 -1.35
N TYR A 147 -9.76 -21.51 -0.99
CA TYR A 147 -8.36 -21.80 -0.67
C TYR A 147 -8.22 -22.73 0.54
N GLN A 148 -8.93 -22.45 1.64
CA GLN A 148 -8.95 -23.34 2.82
C GLN A 148 -9.40 -24.77 2.47
N MET A 149 -10.37 -24.89 1.55
CA MET A 149 -10.85 -26.17 1.06
C MET A 149 -9.80 -26.88 0.21
N LEU A 150 -9.13 -26.17 -0.70
CA LEU A 150 -8.03 -26.69 -1.52
C LEU A 150 -6.91 -27.28 -0.64
N GLN A 151 -6.69 -26.70 0.54
CA GLN A 151 -5.68 -27.17 1.48
C GLN A 151 -6.03 -28.52 2.15
N LYS A 152 -7.27 -29.00 2.06
CA LYS A 152 -7.68 -30.30 2.64
C LYS A 152 -7.06 -31.46 1.87
N SER A 153 -6.76 -32.55 2.58
CA SER A 153 -6.05 -33.71 2.03
C SER A 153 -6.74 -34.36 0.83
N ILE A 154 -8.08 -34.33 0.77
CA ILE A 154 -8.84 -34.85 -0.37
C ILE A 154 -8.55 -34.06 -1.65
N PHE A 155 -8.54 -32.73 -1.59
CA PHE A 155 -8.29 -31.87 -2.76
C PHE A 155 -6.82 -31.87 -3.14
N LYS A 156 -5.89 -31.89 -2.16
CA LYS A 156 -4.46 -32.10 -2.44
C LYS A 156 -4.20 -33.41 -3.19
N LYS A 157 -4.93 -34.49 -2.87
CA LYS A 157 -4.81 -35.76 -3.59
C LYS A 157 -5.34 -35.68 -5.02
N LEU A 158 -6.47 -34.99 -5.24
CA LEU A 158 -7.04 -34.76 -6.58
C LEU A 158 -6.13 -33.88 -7.46
N LEU A 159 -5.53 -32.86 -6.86
CA LEU A 159 -4.52 -32.01 -7.48
C LEU A 159 -3.28 -32.81 -7.92
N LEU A 160 -2.83 -33.75 -7.09
CA LEU A 160 -1.67 -34.60 -7.41
C LEU A 160 -2.01 -35.77 -8.36
N ASN A 161 -3.27 -36.19 -8.41
CA ASN A 161 -3.71 -37.36 -9.17
C ASN A 161 -5.08 -37.08 -9.79
N GLY A 162 -5.19 -37.01 -11.12
CA GLY A 162 -6.47 -36.86 -11.81
C GLY A 162 -6.66 -35.50 -12.49
N TRP A 163 -6.33 -34.39 -11.83
CA TRP A 163 -6.68 -33.08 -12.37
C TRP A 163 -5.80 -32.63 -13.55
N LEU A 164 -4.60 -33.19 -13.70
CA LEU A 164 -3.69 -32.93 -14.81
C LEU A 164 -3.62 -34.08 -15.82
N ASP A 165 -4.44 -35.13 -15.69
CA ASP A 165 -4.37 -36.34 -16.54
C ASP A 165 -4.61 -36.06 -18.03
N GLU A 166 -5.25 -34.93 -18.36
CA GLU A 166 -5.46 -34.46 -19.73
C GLU A 166 -4.19 -33.88 -20.36
N ILE A 167 -3.21 -33.49 -19.56
CA ILE A 167 -1.93 -32.94 -20.00
C ILE A 167 -0.95 -34.09 -20.19
N SER A 168 -0.72 -34.46 -21.45
CA SER A 168 0.10 -35.62 -21.81
C SER A 168 1.53 -35.51 -21.29
N GLY A 169 2.04 -36.60 -20.70
CA GLY A 169 3.41 -36.70 -20.18
C GLY A 169 3.69 -35.82 -18.97
N MET A 170 2.67 -35.31 -18.28
CA MET A 170 2.86 -34.49 -17.08
C MET A 170 3.35 -35.36 -15.92
N GLU A 171 4.60 -35.12 -15.51
CA GLU A 171 5.25 -35.86 -14.41
C GLU A 171 5.63 -34.91 -13.28
N ASN A 172 5.47 -35.38 -12.03
CA ASN A 172 5.90 -34.69 -10.81
C ASN A 172 5.43 -33.23 -10.68
N ALA A 173 4.19 -32.95 -11.09
CA ALA A 173 3.59 -31.63 -10.94
C ALA A 173 3.53 -31.18 -9.47
N ARG A 174 3.91 -29.93 -9.23
CA ARG A 174 3.97 -29.25 -7.95
C ARG A 174 3.09 -28.01 -8.02
N TRP A 175 2.22 -27.85 -7.03
CA TRP A 175 1.27 -26.75 -6.98
C TRP A 175 1.87 -25.53 -6.29
N ASN A 176 1.75 -24.39 -6.95
CA ASN A 176 2.23 -23.10 -6.45
C ASN A 176 1.08 -22.42 -5.69
N TYR A 177 0.80 -22.89 -4.47
CA TYR A 177 -0.38 -22.45 -3.71
C TYR A 177 -0.41 -20.94 -3.40
N ASP A 178 0.76 -20.31 -3.38
CA ASP A 178 0.97 -18.86 -3.27
C ASP A 178 0.53 -18.08 -4.53
N THR A 179 0.16 -18.76 -5.60
CA THR A 179 -0.45 -18.16 -6.80
C THR A 179 -1.97 -18.29 -6.82
N PHE A 180 -2.58 -18.85 -5.77
CA PHE A 180 -4.03 -19.01 -5.73
C PHE A 180 -4.74 -17.66 -5.73
N THR A 181 -5.62 -17.44 -6.70
CA THR A 181 -6.27 -16.15 -6.96
C THR A 181 -7.72 -16.35 -7.41
N LYS A 182 -8.57 -15.33 -7.25
CA LYS A 182 -9.91 -15.32 -7.85
C LYS A 182 -9.77 -15.20 -9.37
N TYR A 183 -10.56 -15.97 -10.10
CA TYR A 183 -10.57 -15.99 -11.56
C TYR A 183 -11.85 -15.32 -12.07
N THR A 184 -11.71 -14.42 -13.04
CA THR A 184 -12.84 -13.64 -13.59
C THR A 184 -12.94 -13.83 -15.09
N VAL A 185 -14.14 -14.06 -15.60
CA VAL A 185 -14.40 -14.00 -17.04
C VAL A 185 -14.87 -12.59 -17.35
N LEU A 186 -14.25 -11.94 -18.33
CA LEU A 186 -14.67 -10.64 -18.82
C LEU A 186 -15.37 -10.81 -20.16
N ASP A 187 -16.49 -10.12 -20.33
CA ASP A 187 -17.16 -10.02 -21.62
C ASP A 187 -16.37 -9.16 -22.62
N ARG A 188 -16.94 -8.94 -23.81
CA ARG A 188 -16.31 -8.16 -24.88
C ARG A 188 -16.12 -6.69 -24.53
N ASP A 189 -16.91 -6.18 -23.58
CA ASP A 189 -16.83 -4.80 -23.08
C ASP A 189 -15.89 -4.71 -21.85
N GLN A 190 -15.15 -5.79 -21.56
CA GLN A 190 -14.25 -5.94 -20.41
C GLN A 190 -14.97 -5.81 -19.06
N VAL A 191 -16.25 -6.15 -19.03
CA VAL A 191 -17.07 -6.18 -17.82
C VAL A 191 -17.04 -7.60 -17.24
N PRO A 192 -16.85 -7.77 -15.92
CA PRO A 192 -16.98 -9.08 -15.29
C PRO A 192 -18.33 -9.74 -15.56
N ASP A 193 -18.31 -10.97 -16.06
CA ASP A 193 -19.47 -11.84 -16.16
C ASP A 193 -19.80 -12.40 -14.77
N GLU A 194 -20.80 -11.79 -14.11
CA GLU A 194 -21.22 -12.18 -12.76
C GLU A 194 -21.95 -13.53 -12.71
N ASP A 195 -22.36 -14.10 -13.86
CA ASP A 195 -23.13 -15.34 -13.91
C ASP A 195 -22.23 -16.60 -13.80
N GLN A 196 -20.90 -16.46 -13.92
CA GLN A 196 -19.94 -17.58 -13.90
C GLN A 196 -19.70 -18.18 -12.50
N GLY A 197 -20.31 -17.63 -11.46
CA GLY A 197 -20.14 -18.07 -10.08
C GLY A 197 -18.73 -17.80 -9.52
N GLU A 198 -18.36 -18.48 -8.44
CA GLU A 198 -17.05 -18.29 -7.81
C GLU A 198 -15.98 -19.18 -8.46
N LEU A 199 -15.15 -18.56 -9.31
CA LEU A 199 -14.01 -19.20 -9.95
C LEU A 199 -12.69 -18.77 -9.30
N TYR A 200 -11.74 -19.70 -9.28
CA TYR A 200 -10.39 -19.50 -8.79
C TYR A 200 -9.37 -20.14 -9.72
N CYS A 201 -8.14 -19.63 -9.68
CA CYS A 201 -7.02 -20.12 -10.44
C CYS A 201 -5.84 -20.43 -9.53
N CYS A 202 -5.06 -21.46 -9.88
CA CYS A 202 -3.80 -21.78 -9.22
C CYS A 202 -2.80 -22.28 -10.26
N THR A 203 -1.55 -21.82 -10.20
CA THR A 203 -0.52 -22.31 -11.10
C THR A 203 0.13 -23.60 -10.58
N PHE A 204 0.75 -24.34 -11.49
CA PHE A 204 1.59 -25.49 -11.19
C PHE A 204 2.88 -25.46 -12.02
N SER A 205 3.90 -26.14 -11.51
CA SER A 205 5.18 -26.38 -12.19
C SER A 205 5.50 -27.86 -12.16
N ALA A 206 6.14 -28.37 -13.19
CA ALA A 206 6.44 -29.79 -13.36
C ALA A 206 7.86 -29.97 -13.89
N ASP A 207 8.26 -31.22 -14.13
CA ASP A 207 9.57 -31.53 -14.69
C ASP A 207 9.69 -31.05 -16.15
N ASN A 208 10.93 -30.92 -16.63
CA ASN A 208 11.27 -30.37 -17.96
C ASN A 208 10.79 -28.93 -18.18
N ASP A 209 10.83 -28.11 -17.12
CA ASP A 209 10.44 -26.70 -17.12
C ASP A 209 8.99 -26.45 -17.57
N ARG A 210 8.15 -27.49 -17.48
CA ARG A 210 6.73 -27.39 -17.83
C ARG A 210 5.97 -26.69 -16.72
N CYS A 211 4.96 -25.90 -17.09
CA CYS A 211 4.11 -25.22 -16.12
C CYS A 211 2.74 -24.94 -16.72
N GLY A 212 1.84 -24.44 -15.89
CA GLY A 212 0.49 -24.17 -16.31
C GLY A 212 -0.37 -23.66 -15.17
N TYR A 213 -1.66 -23.66 -15.39
CA TYR A 213 -2.64 -23.30 -14.37
C TYR A 213 -3.89 -24.16 -14.46
N ILE A 214 -4.67 -24.13 -13.39
CA ILE A 214 -5.99 -24.75 -13.31
C ILE A 214 -7.03 -23.68 -13.01
N VAL A 215 -8.23 -23.82 -13.59
CA VAL A 215 -9.43 -23.07 -13.19
C VAL A 215 -10.35 -24.00 -12.42
N ILE A 216 -10.83 -23.55 -11.27
CA ILE A 216 -11.63 -24.33 -10.33
C ILE A 216 -12.86 -23.51 -9.95
N SER A 217 -14.03 -24.13 -9.97
CA SER A 217 -15.25 -23.54 -9.42
C SER A 217 -15.44 -23.94 -7.95
N TYR A 218 -15.97 -23.03 -7.14
CA TYR A 218 -16.34 -23.25 -5.76
C TYR A 218 -17.86 -23.12 -5.57
N SER A 219 -18.49 -24.16 -5.05
CA SER A 219 -19.96 -24.21 -4.80
C SER A 219 -20.35 -23.93 -3.35
N GLY A 220 -19.40 -23.59 -2.48
CA GLY A 220 -19.60 -23.50 -1.03
C GLY A 220 -19.21 -24.77 -0.27
N ASP A 221 -19.51 -25.94 -0.83
CA ASP A 221 -19.30 -27.25 -0.24
C ASP A 221 -18.23 -28.11 -0.94
N GLY A 222 -17.85 -27.75 -2.17
CA GLY A 222 -16.87 -28.49 -2.96
C GLY A 222 -16.08 -27.62 -3.93
N LEU A 223 -15.00 -28.21 -4.44
CA LEU A 223 -14.20 -27.67 -5.53
C LEU A 223 -14.33 -28.60 -6.73
N SER A 224 -14.57 -28.04 -7.91
CA SER A 224 -14.61 -28.79 -9.16
C SER A 224 -13.63 -28.19 -10.16
N LYS A 225 -12.83 -29.04 -10.82
CA LYS A 225 -11.98 -28.61 -11.93
C LYS A 225 -12.87 -28.18 -13.10
N ILE A 226 -12.61 -26.99 -13.62
CA ILE A 226 -13.17 -26.52 -14.89
C ILE A 226 -12.23 -26.92 -16.04
N ARG A 227 -10.94 -26.57 -15.92
CA ARG A 227 -9.90 -26.91 -16.92
C ARG A 227 -8.50 -26.81 -16.33
N ALA A 228 -7.55 -27.54 -16.90
CA ALA A 228 -6.12 -27.31 -16.70
C ALA A 228 -5.45 -26.99 -18.05
N VAL A 229 -4.52 -26.03 -18.03
CA VAL A 229 -3.87 -25.51 -19.24
C VAL A 229 -2.36 -25.47 -19.01
N GLU A 230 -1.60 -26.07 -19.92
CA GLU A 230 -0.14 -25.92 -19.98
C GLU A 230 0.21 -24.60 -20.67
N THR A 231 1.17 -23.86 -20.11
CA THR A 231 1.58 -22.55 -20.60
C THR A 231 3.10 -22.48 -20.75
N PRO A 232 3.63 -21.58 -21.62
CA PRO A 232 5.07 -21.46 -21.83
C PRO A 232 5.84 -20.97 -20.59
N TYR A 233 5.16 -20.28 -19.68
CA TYR A 233 5.66 -19.78 -18.39
C TYR A 233 4.48 -19.59 -17.42
N LEU A 234 4.77 -19.24 -16.17
CA LEU A 234 3.75 -19.02 -15.14
C LEU A 234 2.95 -17.73 -15.42
N TYR A 235 1.67 -17.89 -15.77
CA TYR A 235 0.73 -16.79 -15.93
C TYR A 235 0.32 -16.24 -14.56
N ASP A 236 1.21 -15.47 -13.98
CA ASP A 236 1.14 -14.96 -12.61
C ASP A 236 1.70 -13.54 -12.49
N PHE A 237 1.13 -12.75 -11.58
CA PHE A 237 1.48 -11.34 -11.39
C PHE A 237 2.98 -11.15 -11.06
N LEU A 238 3.53 -11.94 -10.13
CA LEU A 238 4.93 -11.77 -9.72
C LEU A 238 5.90 -12.24 -10.80
N SER A 239 5.51 -13.23 -11.59
CA SER A 239 6.32 -13.72 -12.72
C SER A 239 6.48 -12.65 -13.81
N GLU A 240 5.50 -11.77 -13.98
CA GLU A 240 5.46 -10.73 -15.02
C GLU A 240 5.61 -9.30 -14.49
N ARG A 241 6.02 -9.15 -13.22
CA ARG A 241 5.98 -7.88 -12.47
C ARG A 241 6.64 -6.72 -13.21
N ASP A 242 7.82 -6.92 -13.78
CA ASP A 242 8.57 -5.87 -14.46
C ASP A 242 7.90 -5.44 -15.77
N GLN A 243 7.31 -6.39 -16.51
CA GLN A 243 6.56 -6.09 -17.73
C GLN A 243 5.26 -5.35 -17.40
N ILE A 244 4.54 -5.81 -16.36
CA ILE A 244 3.33 -5.17 -15.84
C ILE A 244 3.63 -3.73 -15.43
N LYS A 245 4.68 -3.51 -14.63
CA LYS A 245 5.13 -2.17 -14.20
C LYS A 245 5.28 -1.23 -15.40
N LYS A 246 6.05 -1.66 -16.42
CA LYS A 246 6.29 -0.87 -17.63
C LYS A 246 5.02 -0.56 -18.42
N LYS A 247 4.08 -1.52 -18.50
CA LYS A 247 2.82 -1.32 -19.22
C LYS A 247 1.89 -0.35 -18.49
N LEU A 248 1.82 -0.47 -17.17
CA LEU A 248 0.96 0.36 -16.33
C LEU A 248 1.33 1.85 -16.36
N GLU A 249 2.62 2.20 -16.51
CA GLU A 249 3.09 3.59 -16.67
C GLU A 249 2.39 4.35 -17.80
N THR A 250 1.94 3.65 -18.84
CA THR A 250 1.28 4.23 -20.01
C THR A 250 -0.20 3.87 -20.13
N SER A 251 -0.74 3.16 -19.15
CA SER A 251 -2.10 2.61 -19.19
C SER A 251 -3.20 3.64 -18.94
N GLY A 252 -2.86 4.76 -18.28
CA GLY A 252 -3.84 5.75 -17.84
C GLY A 252 -4.62 5.35 -16.58
N VAL A 253 -4.35 4.18 -16.00
CA VAL A 253 -4.95 3.72 -14.75
C VAL A 253 -4.31 4.44 -13.55
N ASP A 254 -5.14 4.94 -12.64
CA ASP A 254 -4.70 5.54 -11.39
C ASP A 254 -4.29 4.46 -10.37
N LEU A 255 -3.00 4.14 -10.34
CA LEU A 255 -2.45 3.03 -9.54
C LEU A 255 -2.68 3.19 -8.03
N SER A 256 -2.90 4.42 -7.54
CA SER A 256 -3.13 4.69 -6.12
C SER A 256 -4.48 4.15 -5.61
N THR A 257 -5.42 3.91 -6.54
CA THR A 257 -6.77 3.38 -6.23
C THR A 257 -7.11 2.13 -7.02
N ALA A 258 -6.16 1.61 -7.80
CA ALA A 258 -6.38 0.47 -8.66
C ALA A 258 -6.40 -0.85 -7.89
N SER A 259 -7.12 -1.82 -8.45
CA SER A 259 -7.08 -3.23 -8.04
C SER A 259 -6.76 -4.10 -9.25
N ALA A 260 -6.13 -5.24 -9.01
CA ALA A 260 -5.77 -6.23 -10.01
C ALA A 260 -6.57 -7.52 -9.80
N ARG A 261 -6.95 -8.20 -10.87
CA ARG A 261 -7.66 -9.48 -10.85
C ARG A 261 -7.17 -10.38 -11.97
N ARG A 262 -6.97 -11.68 -11.69
CA ARG A 262 -6.74 -12.68 -12.73
C ARG A 262 -8.01 -12.81 -13.58
N ALA A 263 -7.86 -12.69 -14.90
CA ALA A 263 -9.01 -12.72 -15.79
C ALA A 263 -8.73 -13.39 -17.15
N GLU A 264 -9.77 -13.96 -17.75
CA GLU A 264 -9.84 -14.17 -19.20
C GLU A 264 -10.72 -13.11 -19.83
N ALA A 265 -10.30 -12.55 -20.95
CA ALA A 265 -11.10 -11.67 -21.76
C ALA A 265 -11.63 -12.43 -22.98
N LEU A 266 -12.96 -12.47 -23.12
CA LEU A 266 -13.61 -13.07 -24.27
C LEU A 266 -13.39 -12.18 -25.50
N GLY A 267 -12.79 -12.75 -26.55
CA GLY A 267 -12.61 -12.05 -27.81
C GLY A 267 -13.86 -12.03 -28.69
N GLU A 268 -13.68 -11.65 -29.95
CA GLU A 268 -14.72 -11.77 -30.98
C GLU A 268 -15.10 -13.24 -31.19
N ASP A 269 -16.29 -13.48 -31.78
CA ASP A 269 -16.80 -14.81 -32.05
C ASP A 269 -15.78 -15.67 -32.80
N GLY A 270 -15.29 -16.73 -32.16
CA GLY A 270 -14.33 -17.68 -32.74
C GLY A 270 -12.86 -17.37 -32.49
N SER A 271 -12.53 -16.28 -31.77
CA SER A 271 -11.17 -16.06 -31.24
C SER A 271 -10.97 -16.73 -29.89
N ASP A 272 -9.77 -17.23 -29.65
CA ASP A 272 -9.40 -17.77 -28.34
C ASP A 272 -9.40 -16.66 -27.29
N PRO A 273 -9.93 -16.92 -26.08
CA PRO A 273 -9.93 -15.93 -25.01
C PRO A 273 -8.49 -15.56 -24.61
N ALA A 274 -8.27 -14.28 -24.34
CA ALA A 274 -6.97 -13.80 -23.89
C ALA A 274 -6.85 -13.97 -22.37
N GLU A 275 -5.83 -14.68 -21.92
CA GLU A 275 -5.53 -14.83 -20.50
C GLU A 275 -4.70 -13.64 -20.02
N GLY A 276 -5.04 -13.07 -18.86
CA GLY A 276 -4.38 -11.87 -18.40
C GLY A 276 -4.73 -11.43 -16.98
N ILE A 277 -4.38 -10.18 -16.72
CA ILE A 277 -4.68 -9.47 -15.48
C ILE A 277 -5.44 -8.20 -15.84
N SER A 278 -6.63 -8.04 -15.26
CA SER A 278 -7.41 -6.82 -15.37
C SER A 278 -7.07 -5.88 -14.21
N PHE A 279 -6.76 -4.64 -14.55
CA PHE A 279 -6.53 -3.54 -13.62
C PHE A 279 -7.68 -2.55 -13.73
N THR A 280 -8.26 -2.13 -12.61
CA THR A 280 -9.36 -1.15 -12.60
C THR A 280 -9.18 -0.18 -11.45
N ASP A 281 -9.24 1.12 -11.73
CA ASP A 281 -9.21 2.18 -10.72
C ASP A 281 -10.60 2.61 -10.24
N SER A 282 -10.63 3.41 -9.17
CA SER A 282 -11.87 3.92 -8.57
C SER A 282 -12.69 4.85 -9.48
N LYS A 283 -12.10 5.35 -10.57
CA LYS A 283 -12.74 6.22 -11.57
C LYS A 283 -13.33 5.41 -12.73
N GLY A 284 -13.11 4.10 -12.77
CA GLY A 284 -13.58 3.19 -13.82
C GLY A 284 -12.63 3.09 -15.02
N ASN A 285 -11.43 3.69 -14.97
CA ASN A 285 -10.43 3.40 -15.99
C ASN A 285 -9.93 1.98 -15.79
N HIS A 286 -9.73 1.28 -16.89
CA HIS A 286 -9.28 -0.10 -16.86
C HIS A 286 -8.19 -0.36 -17.88
N TYR A 287 -7.35 -1.36 -17.57
CA TYR A 287 -6.31 -1.85 -18.44
C TYR A 287 -6.22 -3.37 -18.33
N PHE A 288 -6.24 -4.06 -19.47
CA PHE A 288 -6.05 -5.51 -19.52
C PHE A 288 -4.62 -5.82 -19.98
N TYR A 289 -3.85 -6.44 -19.10
CA TYR A 289 -2.54 -6.99 -19.43
C TYR A 289 -2.71 -8.44 -19.89
N SER A 290 -2.49 -8.71 -21.18
CA SER A 290 -2.48 -10.08 -21.70
C SER A 290 -1.14 -10.74 -21.41
N PHE A 291 -1.17 -11.99 -20.93
CA PHE A 291 -0.03 -12.88 -21.02
C PHE A 291 0.23 -13.19 -22.49
N SER A 292 1.51 -13.25 -22.88
CA SER A 292 1.99 -13.50 -24.25
C SER A 292 3.20 -14.42 -24.26
#